data_AF-A0A2W6RM64-F1
#
_entry.id   AF-A0A2W6RM64-F1
#
_cell.length_a   1.000
_cell.length_b   1.000
_cell.length_c   1.000
_cell.angle_alpha   90.00
_cell.angle_beta   90.00
_cell.angle_gamma   90.00
#
_symmetry.space_group_name_H-M   'P 1'
#
loop_
_entity.id
_entity.type
_entity.pdbx_description
1 polymer ?
#
loop_
_entity_poly.entity_id
_entity_poly.type
_entity_poly.pdbx_seq_one_letter_code
_entity_poly.pdbx_strand_id
1 'polypeptide(L)'
;MIAMLLALSDPALVQTGVGRFAQYADVASIVRQGDAARMRSLQVAEQGFHVGDVLYIGGWSRWVFDCRTRTVDRLDFASLRDDGVEGPATPETAPPYAAAPGGDAAELLAVACGETPPARTLTLDQAISQGRSALAD
;
A
#
# COMPACT_ATOMS: atom_id res chain seq x y z
N MET A 1 -12.13 -15.56 -21.46
CA MET A 1 -11.30 -14.55 -22.13
C MET A 1 -10.37 -13.95 -21.09
N ILE A 2 -9.09 -14.32 -21.17
CA ILE A 2 -7.88 -13.73 -20.55
C ILE A 2 -7.98 -13.38 -19.05
N ALA A 3 -7.62 -14.34 -18.19
CA ALA A 3 -7.06 -14.05 -16.88
C ALA A 3 -5.69 -13.40 -17.12
N MET A 4 -5.62 -12.08 -16.92
CA MET A 4 -4.39 -11.32 -17.03
C MET A 4 -3.55 -11.71 -15.81
N LEU A 5 -2.65 -12.68 -15.97
CA LEU A 5 -1.51 -12.85 -15.08
C LEU A 5 -0.71 -11.56 -15.18
N LEU A 6 -0.99 -10.61 -14.27
CA LEU A 6 0.00 -9.61 -13.90
C LEU A 6 1.16 -10.42 -13.36
N ALA A 7 2.21 -10.58 -14.16
CA ALA A 7 3.49 -11.05 -13.67
C ALA A 7 3.79 -10.21 -12.43
N LEU A 8 3.86 -10.86 -11.27
CA LEU A 8 4.21 -10.26 -9.99
C LEU A 8 5.66 -9.80 -10.11
N SER A 9 5.86 -8.59 -10.61
CA SER A 9 7.10 -7.87 -10.43
C SER A 9 7.36 -7.78 -8.93
N ASP A 10 8.61 -7.96 -8.51
CA ASP A 10 8.99 -7.70 -7.12
C ASP A 10 8.56 -6.26 -6.74
N PRO A 11 7.93 -6.06 -5.58
CA PRO A 11 7.44 -4.75 -5.19
C PRO A 11 8.61 -3.78 -5.00
N ALA A 12 8.40 -2.53 -5.40
CA ALA A 12 9.34 -1.44 -5.18
C ALA A 12 8.70 -0.43 -4.23
N LEU A 13 9.08 -0.48 -2.96
CA LEU A 13 8.33 0.18 -1.89
C LEU A 13 8.94 1.52 -1.51
N VAL A 14 8.08 2.53 -1.39
CA VAL A 14 8.44 3.89 -0.96
C VAL A 14 7.64 4.18 0.30
N GLN A 15 8.33 4.51 1.40
CA GLN A 15 7.63 4.89 2.64
C GLN A 15 6.92 6.22 2.44
N THR A 16 5.62 6.24 2.72
CA THR A 16 4.77 7.45 2.59
C THR A 16 4.37 8.01 3.93
N GLY A 17 4.44 7.23 5.01
CA GLY A 17 4.11 7.70 6.34
C GLY A 17 4.32 6.63 7.40
N VAL A 18 4.37 7.09 8.65
CA VAL A 18 4.35 6.25 9.85
C VAL A 18 3.32 6.84 10.80
N GLY A 19 2.35 6.02 11.19
CA GLY A 19 1.32 6.37 12.16
C GLY A 19 0.94 5.12 12.93
N ARG A 20 -0.32 4.70 12.85
CA ARG A 20 -0.74 3.39 13.40
C ARG A 20 -0.06 2.22 12.69
N PHE A 21 0.27 2.41 11.41
CA PHE A 21 1.01 1.48 10.58
C PHE A 21 2.12 2.27 9.88
N ALA A 22 3.19 1.57 9.47
CA ALA A 22 4.12 2.12 8.50
C ALA A 22 3.55 1.87 7.10
N GLN A 23 3.30 2.94 6.36
CA GLN A 23 2.64 2.91 5.06
C GLN A 23 3.67 3.02 3.93
N TYR A 24 3.54 2.15 2.94
CA TYR A 24 4.39 2.15 1.75
C TYR A 24 3.55 2.14 0.47
N ALA A 25 3.96 2.93 -0.52
CA ALA A 25 3.50 2.87 -1.89
C ALA A 25 4.32 1.84 -2.68
N ASP A 26 3.67 0.94 -3.42
CA ASP A 26 4.36 0.05 -4.36
C ASP A 26 4.44 0.70 -5.76
N VAL A 27 5.55 1.38 -6.03
CA VAL A 27 5.72 2.14 -7.26
C VAL A 27 5.89 1.25 -8.49
N ALA A 28 6.29 -0.01 -8.32
CA ALA A 28 6.35 -0.98 -9.42
C ALA A 28 4.96 -1.40 -9.90
N SER A 29 3.93 -1.24 -9.07
CA SER A 29 2.54 -1.57 -9.40
C SER A 29 1.74 -0.42 -10.03
N ILE A 30 2.33 0.78 -10.17
CA ILE A 30 1.61 1.95 -10.64
C ILE A 30 1.20 1.78 -12.11
N VAL A 31 -0.11 1.92 -12.36
CA VAL A 31 -0.68 2.02 -13.71
C VAL A 31 -1.47 3.31 -13.81
N ARG A 32 -1.15 4.15 -14.79
CA ARG A 32 -1.81 5.45 -15.01
C ARG A 32 -2.57 5.45 -16.33
N GLN A 33 -3.77 6.02 -16.32
CA GLN A 33 -4.61 6.19 -17.49
C GLN A 33 -5.42 7.49 -17.37
N GLY A 34 -5.05 8.51 -18.15
CA GLY A 34 -5.64 9.85 -18.03
C GLY A 34 -5.41 10.41 -16.63
N ASP A 35 -6.48 10.89 -15.99
CA ASP A 35 -6.45 11.41 -14.62
C ASP A 35 -6.44 10.31 -13.55
N ALA A 36 -6.62 9.04 -13.92
CA ALA A 36 -6.68 7.95 -12.96
C ALA A 36 -5.32 7.26 -12.79
N ALA A 37 -4.98 6.92 -11.55
CA ALA A 37 -3.87 6.03 -11.21
C ALA A 37 -4.38 4.84 -10.38
N ARG A 38 -3.77 3.67 -10.57
CA ARG A 38 -3.97 2.47 -9.74
C ARG A 38 -2.64 2.04 -9.15
N MET A 39 -2.66 1.57 -7.92
CA MET A 39 -1.45 1.16 -7.21
C MET A 39 -1.80 0.18 -6.09
N ARG A 40 -0.85 -0.68 -5.71
CA ARG A 40 -0.86 -1.39 -4.42
C ARG A 40 -0.16 -0.57 -3.34
N SER A 41 -0.60 -0.72 -2.11
CA SER A 41 0.14 -0.23 -0.95
C SER A 41 0.34 -1.33 0.06
N LEU A 42 1.48 -1.29 0.76
CA LEU A 42 1.77 -2.16 1.90
C LEU A 42 1.56 -1.37 3.18
N GLN A 43 0.82 -1.96 4.11
CA GLN A 43 0.79 -1.55 5.51
C GLN A 43 1.59 -2.55 6.33
N VAL A 44 2.57 -2.06 7.07
CA VAL A 44 3.35 -2.84 8.02
C VAL A 44 2.87 -2.49 9.43
N ALA A 45 2.53 -3.50 10.20
CA ALA A 45 2.14 -3.40 11.61
C ALA A 45 3.37 -3.52 12.52
N GLU A 46 3.16 -3.23 13.80
CA GLU A 46 4.17 -3.38 14.84
C GLU A 46 4.69 -4.83 14.92
N GLN A 47 5.89 -5.00 15.46
CA GLN A 47 6.45 -6.32 15.68
C GLN A 47 5.58 -7.11 16.68
N GLY A 48 5.28 -8.37 16.36
CA GLY A 48 4.45 -9.19 17.23
C GLY A 48 2.94 -8.95 17.08
N PHE A 49 2.48 -8.29 16.00
CA PHE A 49 1.05 -8.14 15.72
C PHE A 49 0.38 -9.49 15.38
N HIS A 50 -0.52 -9.96 16.25
CA HIS A 50 -1.25 -11.23 16.08
C HIS A 50 -2.76 -11.02 15.97
N VAL A 51 -3.41 -11.90 15.22
CA VAL A 51 -4.88 -12.08 15.26
C VAL A 51 -5.15 -13.55 15.53
N GLY A 52 -5.65 -13.85 16.74
CA GLY A 52 -5.65 -15.22 17.26
C GLY A 52 -4.21 -15.71 17.40
N ASP A 53 -3.94 -16.93 16.93
CA ASP A 53 -2.63 -17.57 17.01
C ASP A 53 -1.73 -17.29 15.79
N VAL A 54 -2.14 -16.39 14.89
CA VAL A 54 -1.41 -16.11 13.65
C VAL A 54 -0.69 -14.77 13.74
N LEU A 55 0.62 -14.78 13.47
CA LEU A 55 1.45 -13.58 13.37
C LEU A 55 1.34 -12.97 11.98
N TYR A 56 1.18 -11.66 11.93
CA TYR A 56 1.06 -10.90 10.68
C TYR A 56 2.16 -9.84 10.56
N ILE A 57 2.55 -9.59 9.32
CA ILE A 57 3.33 -8.40 8.93
C ILE A 57 2.43 -7.18 8.87
N GLY A 58 1.20 -7.36 8.41
CA GLY A 58 0.25 -6.29 8.10
C GLY A 58 -0.60 -6.72 6.90
N GLY A 59 -0.56 -5.97 5.81
CA GLY A 59 -1.28 -6.37 4.60
C GLY A 59 -1.15 -5.43 3.40
N TRP A 60 -1.68 -5.90 2.28
CA TRP A 60 -1.73 -5.18 1.02
C TRP A 60 -3.12 -4.61 0.76
N SER A 61 -3.17 -3.45 0.13
CA SER A 61 -4.41 -2.89 -0.41
C SER A 61 -4.21 -2.44 -1.85
N ARG A 62 -5.23 -2.64 -2.69
CA ARG A 62 -5.34 -2.02 -4.00
C ARG A 62 -6.08 -0.71 -3.89
N TRP A 63 -5.64 0.26 -4.67
CA TRP A 63 -6.20 1.61 -4.67
C TRP A 63 -6.45 2.11 -6.09
N VAL A 64 -7.43 3.01 -6.19
CA VAL A 64 -7.65 3.89 -7.33
C VAL A 64 -7.56 5.33 -6.83
N PHE A 65 -6.90 6.18 -7.62
CA PHE A 65 -6.72 7.59 -7.35
C PHE A 65 -7.20 8.39 -8.55
N ASP A 66 -7.95 9.46 -8.32
CA ASP A 66 -8.21 10.52 -9.29
C ASP A 66 -7.25 11.68 -9.01
N CYS A 67 -6.24 11.83 -9.86
CA CYS A 67 -5.18 12.82 -9.73
C CYS A 67 -5.65 14.25 -9.99
N ARG A 68 -6.79 14.44 -10.67
CA ARG A 68 -7.35 15.76 -10.94
C ARG A 68 -8.21 16.23 -9.78
N THR A 69 -9.08 15.36 -9.25
CA THR A 69 -10.00 15.72 -8.15
C THR A 69 -9.45 15.43 -6.77
N ARG A 70 -8.28 14.78 -6.67
CA ARG A 70 -7.64 14.32 -5.43
C ARG A 70 -8.52 13.39 -4.60
N THR A 71 -9.30 12.55 -5.29
CA THR A 71 -10.16 11.54 -4.68
C THR A 71 -9.44 10.19 -4.66
N VAL A 72 -9.67 9.41 -3.62
CA VAL A 72 -9.10 8.07 -3.44
C VAL A 72 -10.22 7.05 -3.23
N ASP A 73 -9.94 5.82 -3.64
CA ASP A 73 -10.80 4.67 -3.40
C ASP A 73 -9.93 3.47 -3.06
N ARG A 74 -10.12 2.91 -1.86
CA ARG A 74 -9.47 1.66 -1.47
C ARG A 74 -10.37 0.53 -1.92
N LEU A 75 -9.85 -0.36 -2.74
CA LEU A 75 -10.65 -1.44 -3.33
C LEU A 75 -10.75 -2.67 -2.44
N ASP A 76 -9.71 -2.93 -1.63
CA ASP A 76 -9.64 -4.12 -0.79
C ASP A 76 -8.55 -4.05 0.29
N PHE A 77 -8.48 -5.13 1.06
CA PHE A 77 -7.37 -5.47 1.92
C PHE A 77 -7.10 -6.99 1.91
N ALA A 78 -5.83 -7.37 1.77
CA ALA A 78 -5.35 -8.75 1.89
C ALA A 78 -4.30 -8.81 3.00
N SER A 79 -4.52 -9.62 4.03
CA SER A 79 -3.57 -9.77 5.12
C SER A 79 -2.27 -10.41 4.64
N LEU A 80 -1.14 -10.00 5.19
CA LEU A 80 0.17 -10.58 4.91
C LEU A 80 0.71 -11.23 6.18
N ARG A 81 0.81 -12.55 6.17
CA ARG A 81 1.36 -13.34 7.27
C ARG A 81 2.87 -13.22 7.36
N ASP A 82 3.45 -13.53 8.51
CA ASP A 82 4.90 -13.47 8.75
C ASP A 82 5.74 -14.41 7.87
N ASP A 83 5.15 -15.51 7.42
CA ASP A 83 5.70 -16.44 6.42
C ASP A 83 5.62 -15.91 4.97
N GLY A 84 5.15 -14.68 4.78
CA GLY A 84 5.02 -14.02 3.48
C GLY A 84 3.78 -14.43 2.68
N VAL A 85 2.92 -15.30 3.24
CA VAL A 85 1.69 -15.72 2.56
C VAL A 85 0.67 -14.58 2.61
N GLU A 86 0.27 -14.10 1.44
CA GLU A 86 -0.84 -13.18 1.26
C GLU A 86 -2.18 -13.94 1.35
N GLY A 87 -3.06 -13.48 2.23
CA GLY A 87 -4.41 -14.00 2.39
C GLY A 87 -5.35 -13.57 1.24
N PRO A 88 -6.61 -14.01 1.27
CA PRO A 88 -7.59 -13.58 0.28
C PRO A 88 -7.87 -12.07 0.43
N ALA A 89 -7.97 -11.38 -0.71
CA ALA A 89 -8.40 -9.99 -0.75
C ALA A 89 -9.87 -9.87 -0.36
N THR A 90 -10.14 -9.14 0.73
CA THR A 90 -11.48 -8.78 1.17
C THR A 90 -11.86 -7.44 0.56
N PRO A 91 -12.94 -7.33 -0.24
CA PRO A 91 -13.35 -6.08 -0.84
C PRO A 91 -13.65 -5.00 0.20
N GLU A 92 -13.22 -3.78 -0.08
CA GLU A 92 -13.67 -2.58 0.62
C GLU A 92 -14.87 -1.99 -0.13
N THR A 93 -15.91 -1.60 0.60
CA THR A 93 -17.17 -1.11 0.03
C THR A 93 -17.46 0.34 0.40
N ALA A 94 -16.58 0.97 1.18
CA ALA A 94 -16.65 2.41 1.41
C ALA A 94 -16.59 3.18 0.08
N PRO A 95 -17.35 4.28 -0.07
CA PRO A 95 -17.29 5.08 -1.28
C PRO A 95 -15.95 5.81 -1.40
N PRO A 96 -15.56 6.23 -2.62
CA PRO A 96 -14.42 7.12 -2.82
C PRO A 96 -14.55 8.41 -2.00
N TYR A 97 -13.43 8.92 -1.51
CA TYR A 97 -13.39 10.10 -0.64
C TYR A 97 -12.23 11.03 -0.98
N ALA A 98 -12.35 12.30 -0.61
CA ALA A 98 -11.28 13.27 -0.81
C ALA A 98 -10.10 12.99 0.13
N ALA A 99 -8.88 12.95 -0.40
CA ALA A 99 -7.70 12.70 0.42
C ALA A 99 -7.39 13.92 1.31
N ALA A 100 -7.44 13.74 2.63
CA ALA A 100 -7.10 14.78 3.58
C ALA A 100 -5.57 15.04 3.60
N PRO A 101 -5.09 16.29 3.48
CA PRO A 101 -3.67 16.62 3.51
C PRO A 101 -2.96 16.06 4.76
N GLY A 102 -1.79 15.45 4.56
CA GLY A 102 -1.00 14.84 5.64
C GLY A 102 -1.52 13.48 6.13
N GLY A 103 -2.62 12.96 5.58
CA GLY A 103 -3.11 11.61 5.87
C GLY A 103 -2.52 10.57 4.89
N ASP A 104 -2.47 9.31 5.32
CA ASP A 104 -1.88 8.19 4.56
C ASP A 104 -2.34 8.13 3.10
N ALA A 105 -3.65 8.32 2.85
CA ALA A 105 -4.20 8.28 1.51
C ALA A 105 -3.75 9.45 0.62
N ALA A 106 -3.51 10.63 1.19
CA ALA A 106 -2.99 11.77 0.44
C ALA A 106 -1.52 11.57 0.05
N GLU A 107 -0.73 10.97 0.94
CA GLU A 107 0.68 10.66 0.64
C GLU A 107 0.80 9.54 -0.40
N LEU A 108 -0.05 8.51 -0.32
CA LEU A 108 -0.18 7.49 -1.37
C LEU A 108 -0.63 8.11 -2.71
N LEU A 109 -1.58 9.05 -2.67
CA LEU A 109 -2.04 9.77 -3.86
C LEU A 109 -0.91 10.55 -4.50
N ALA A 110 -0.12 11.31 -3.73
CA ALA A 110 0.99 12.11 -4.26
C ALA A 110 2.00 11.25 -5.03
N VAL A 111 2.33 10.06 -4.50
CA VAL A 111 3.17 9.08 -5.18
C VAL A 111 2.49 8.51 -6.43
N ALA A 112 1.25 8.03 -6.29
CA ALA A 112 0.48 7.45 -7.39
C ALA A 112 0.19 8.43 -8.53
N CYS A 113 0.16 9.74 -8.22
CA CYS A 113 -0.06 10.85 -9.15
C CYS A 113 1.24 11.55 -9.57
N GLY A 114 2.39 11.15 -9.01
CA GLY A 114 3.72 11.46 -9.58
C GLY A 114 4.16 12.88 -9.27
N GLU A 115 3.63 13.44 -8.18
CA GLU A 115 3.95 14.78 -7.72
C GLU A 115 5.39 14.87 -7.22
N THR A 116 5.98 13.75 -6.80
CA THR A 116 7.39 13.67 -6.40
C THR A 116 7.95 12.29 -6.75
N PRO A 117 9.08 12.23 -7.49
CA PRO A 117 9.77 10.97 -7.73
C PRO A 117 10.41 10.47 -6.41
N PRO A 118 10.32 9.17 -6.09
CA PRO A 118 10.88 8.65 -4.86
C PRO A 118 12.41 8.69 -4.88
N ALA A 119 13.03 9.17 -3.81
CA ALA A 119 14.49 9.21 -3.69
C ALA A 119 15.13 7.82 -3.61
N ARG A 120 14.38 6.85 -3.08
CA ARG A 120 14.80 5.45 -2.92
C ARG A 120 13.58 4.54 -2.91
N THR A 121 13.74 3.34 -3.45
CA THR A 121 12.80 2.22 -3.28
C THR A 121 13.42 1.14 -2.42
N LEU A 122 12.57 0.39 -1.73
CA LEU A 122 12.91 -0.73 -0.86
C LEU A 122 12.34 -2.03 -1.42
N THR A 123 13.03 -3.14 -1.16
CA THR A 123 12.42 -4.47 -1.32
C THR A 123 11.37 -4.71 -0.21
N LEU A 124 10.57 -5.77 -0.35
CA LEU A 124 9.58 -6.15 0.66
C LEU A 124 10.22 -6.32 2.06
N ASP A 125 11.27 -7.13 2.18
CA ASP A 125 11.94 -7.39 3.46
C ASP A 125 12.50 -6.11 4.09
N GLN A 126 13.06 -5.21 3.27
CA GLN A 126 13.58 -3.93 3.74
C GLN A 126 12.45 -3.04 4.27
N ALA A 127 11.32 -2.94 3.58
CA ALA A 127 10.17 -2.16 4.04
C ALA A 127 9.55 -2.73 5.32
N ILE A 128 9.49 -4.07 5.45
CA ILE A 128 9.01 -4.73 6.67
C ILE A 128 9.93 -4.41 7.85
N SER A 129 11.24 -4.61 7.68
CA SER A 129 12.22 -4.32 8.73
C SER A 129 12.21 -2.86 9.12
N GLN A 130 12.22 -1.95 8.15
CA GLN A 130 12.22 -0.50 8.39
C GLN A 130 10.90 -0.05 9.03
N GLY A 131 9.75 -0.58 8.58
CA GLY A 131 8.44 -0.22 9.09
C GLY A 131 8.26 -0.62 10.55
N ARG A 132 8.68 -1.84 10.91
CA ARG A 132 8.65 -2.31 12.30
C ARG A 132 9.56 -1.50 13.20
N SER A 133 10.76 -1.14 12.73
CA SER A 133 11.67 -0.28 13.48
C SER A 133 11.04 1.09 13.73
N ALA A 134 10.44 1.70 12.71
CA ALA A 134 9.85 3.04 12.82
C ALA A 134 8.60 3.10 13.71
N LEU A 135 7.92 1.98 13.93
CA LEU A 135 6.76 1.88 14.83
C LEU A 135 7.14 1.63 16.29
N ALA A 136 8.40 1.29 16.57
CA ALA A 136 8.89 1.05 17.92
C ALA A 136 9.41 2.32 18.62
N ASP A 137 9.56 3.41 17.87
CA ASP A 137 10.02 4.74 18.32
C ASP A 137 8.85 5.60 18.83
#